data_AF-A0A1S3F9E4-F1
#
_entry.id   AF-A0A1S3F9E4-F1
#
_cell.length_a   1.000
_cell.length_b   1.000
_cell.length_c   1.000
_cell.angle_alpha   90.00
_cell.angle_beta   90.00
_cell.angle_gamma   90.00
#
_symmetry.space_group_name_H-M   'P 1'
#
loop_
_entity.id
_entity.type
_entity.pdbx_description
1 polymer ?
#
loop_
_entity_poly.entity_id
_entity_poly.type
_entity_poly.pdbx_seq_one_letter_code
_entity_poly.pdbx_strand_id
1 'polypeptide(L)'
;MEETGGREPVLDAKSEVTSQLIDFQWKLGMAVSSDSCRSLKYPYVAVMLKVADHSGQVKNKSFEMTIPQFQNFYRQFKEIAAVIETV
;
A
#
# COMPACT_ATOMS: atom_id res chain seq x y z
N MET A 1 -17.65 27.47 14.35
CA MET A 1 -17.30 26.07 14.64
C MET A 1 -17.50 25.33 13.34
N GLU A 2 -16.48 25.31 12.49
CA GLU A 2 -16.55 24.70 11.16
C GLU A 2 -16.16 23.23 11.28
N GLU A 3 -17.12 22.33 11.03
CA GLU A 3 -16.85 20.93 10.76
C GLU A 3 -16.17 20.82 9.41
N THR A 4 -14.89 20.46 9.42
CA THR A 4 -14.18 19.98 8.23
C THR A 4 -14.63 18.55 7.95
N GLY A 5 -15.79 18.43 7.32
CA GLY A 5 -16.27 17.18 6.74
C GLY A 5 -15.34 16.75 5.61
N GLY A 6 -14.36 15.91 5.92
CA GLY A 6 -13.52 15.24 4.93
C GLY A 6 -14.41 14.42 4.00
N ARG A 7 -14.67 14.93 2.79
CA ARG A 7 -15.33 14.17 1.74
C ARG A 7 -14.49 12.95 1.43
N GLU A 8 -15.04 11.77 1.74
CA GLU A 8 -14.53 10.50 1.24
C GLU A 8 -14.54 10.56 -0.30
N PRO A 9 -13.40 10.30 -0.98
CA PRO A 9 -13.37 10.37 -2.43
C PRO A 9 -14.23 9.25 -3.00
N VAL A 10 -15.37 9.63 -3.57
CA VAL A 10 -16.22 8.72 -4.35
C VAL A 10 -15.44 8.35 -5.61
N LEU A 11 -14.84 7.17 -5.61
CA LEU A 11 -14.18 6.61 -6.78
C LEU A 11 -15.27 6.01 -7.69
N ASP A 12 -15.91 6.85 -8.49
CA ASP A 12 -16.71 6.39 -9.62
C ASP A 12 -15.84 5.48 -10.52
N ALA A 13 -16.39 4.42 -11.11
CA ALA A 13 -15.67 3.61 -12.09
C ALA A 13 -15.25 4.40 -13.37
N LYS A 14 -15.75 5.64 -13.51
CA LYS A 14 -15.34 6.65 -14.49
C LYS A 14 -14.38 7.70 -13.93
N SER A 15 -13.96 7.57 -12.67
CA SER A 15 -13.01 8.48 -12.04
C SER A 15 -11.68 8.36 -12.74
N GLU A 16 -11.14 9.51 -13.13
CA GLU A 16 -9.90 9.61 -13.89
C GLU A 16 -8.78 8.94 -13.08
N VAL A 17 -8.18 7.88 -13.63
CA VAL A 17 -7.06 7.17 -12.98
C VAL A 17 -5.89 8.14 -12.91
N THR A 18 -5.71 8.77 -11.75
CA THR A 18 -4.71 9.84 -11.57
C THR A 18 -3.28 9.31 -11.49
N SER A 19 -3.10 8.01 -11.26
CA SER A 19 -1.79 7.36 -11.16
C SER A 19 -1.86 5.86 -11.47
N GLN A 20 -0.84 5.33 -12.12
CA GLN A 20 -0.75 3.92 -12.52
C GLN A 20 0.40 3.22 -11.79
N LEU A 21 0.13 2.04 -11.25
CA LEU A 21 1.16 1.18 -10.67
C LEU A 21 1.96 0.52 -11.81
N ILE A 22 3.26 0.82 -11.88
CA ILE A 22 4.18 0.30 -12.90
C ILE A 22 4.91 -0.96 -12.42
N ASP A 23 5.35 -0.97 -11.16
CA ASP A 23 6.14 -2.08 -10.59
C ASP A 23 5.83 -2.25 -9.10
N PHE A 24 5.92 -3.49 -8.64
CA PHE A 24 5.73 -3.90 -7.25
C PHE A 24 6.90 -4.80 -6.85
N GLN A 25 7.82 -4.24 -6.07
CA GLN A 25 8.95 -4.99 -5.51
C GLN A 25 8.76 -5.16 -4.02
N TRP A 26 9.20 -6.30 -3.48
CA TRP A 26 9.10 -6.56 -2.06
C TRP A 26 10.28 -7.40 -1.57
N LYS A 27 10.55 -7.31 -0.26
CA LYS A 27 11.50 -8.18 0.44
C LYS A 27 10.99 -8.51 1.85
N LEU A 28 11.33 -9.71 2.32
CA LEU A 28 11.19 -10.10 3.72
C LEU A 28 12.52 -9.81 4.44
N GLY A 29 12.45 -9.04 5.52
CA GLY A 29 13.62 -8.65 6.32
C GLY A 29 13.42 -8.89 7.81
N MET A 30 14.48 -8.63 8.57
CA MET A 30 14.49 -8.70 10.04
C MET A 30 14.91 -7.34 10.59
N ALA A 31 14.19 -6.85 11.59
CA ALA A 31 14.48 -5.58 12.26
C ALA A 31 14.51 -5.74 13.79
N VAL A 32 15.03 -4.70 14.45
CA VAL A 32 14.90 -4.50 15.90
C VAL A 32 13.68 -3.61 16.12
N SER A 33 12.76 -4.04 16.98
CA SER A 33 11.62 -3.21 17.37
C SER A 33 12.05 -2.17 18.41
N SER A 34 11.62 -0.92 18.21
CA SER A 34 11.74 0.16 19.20
C SER A 34 10.95 -0.13 20.47
N ASP A 35 9.81 -0.80 20.34
CA ASP A 35 8.87 -1.08 21.43
C ASP A 35 9.40 -2.18 22.36
N SER A 36 10.41 -2.92 21.91
CA SER A 36 11.11 -3.93 22.69
C SER A 36 12.57 -4.02 22.24
N CYS A 37 13.40 -3.14 22.80
CA CYS A 37 14.83 -2.96 22.50
C CYS A 37 15.73 -4.19 22.85
N ARG A 38 15.16 -5.40 22.94
CA ARG A 38 15.85 -6.66 23.24
C ARG A 38 15.72 -7.74 22.15
N SER A 39 14.92 -7.51 21.11
CA SER A 39 14.62 -8.53 20.11
C SER A 39 15.08 -8.09 18.72
N LEU A 40 16.17 -8.72 18.24
CA LEU A 40 16.60 -8.75 16.83
C LEU A 40 15.69 -9.65 15.96
N LYS A 41 14.46 -9.93 16.42
CA LYS A 41 13.63 -11.02 15.90
C LYS A 41 12.29 -10.55 15.35
N TYR A 42 12.21 -9.32 14.82
CA TYR A 42 10.97 -8.83 14.21
C TYR A 42 11.03 -8.94 12.69
N PRO A 43 10.45 -10.01 12.11
CA PRO A 43 10.31 -10.09 10.68
C PRO A 43 9.33 -9.02 10.18
N TYR A 44 9.66 -8.42 9.05
CA TYR A 44 8.83 -7.40 8.42
C TYR A 44 8.94 -7.51 6.90
N VAL A 45 7.91 -7.03 6.21
CA VAL A 45 7.90 -6.94 4.75
C VAL A 45 8.14 -5.48 4.37
N ALA A 46 9.14 -5.22 3.55
CA ALA A 46 9.32 -3.94 2.89
C ALA A 46 8.80 -4.02 1.46
N VAL A 47 7.99 -3.05 1.08
CA VAL A 47 7.43 -2.92 -0.28
C VAL A 47 7.96 -1.65 -0.91
N MET A 48 8.31 -1.71 -2.19
CA MET A 48 8.59 -0.57 -3.03
C MET A 48 7.66 -0.60 -4.25
N LEU A 49 6.86 0.45 -4.40
CA LEU A 49 5.96 0.68 -5.52
C LEU A 49 6.60 1.69 -6.46
N LYS A 50 6.58 1.39 -7.76
CA LYS A 50 6.89 2.36 -8.82
C LYS A 50 5.58 2.83 -9.43
N VAL A 51 5.30 4.12 -9.36
CA VAL A 51 4.01 4.69 -9.78
C VAL A 51 4.25 5.81 -10.79
N ALA A 52 3.51 5.83 -11.90
CA ALA A 52 3.47 6.95 -12.83
C ALA A 52 2.25 7.83 -12.54
N ASP A 53 2.45 9.13 -12.41
CA ASP A 53 1.34 10.09 -12.39
C ASP A 53 0.84 10.42 -13.81
N HIS A 54 -0.24 11.21 -13.92
CA HIS A 54 -0.83 11.60 -15.19
C HIS A 54 0.13 12.36 -16.13
N SER A 55 1.24 12.91 -15.62
CA SER A 55 2.25 13.62 -16.41
C SER A 55 3.33 12.68 -16.95
N GLY A 56 3.24 11.39 -16.65
CA GLY A 56 4.26 10.39 -16.95
C GLY A 56 5.46 10.42 -15.99
N GLN A 57 5.42 11.26 -14.95
CA GLN A 57 6.48 11.27 -13.94
C GLN A 57 6.40 10.01 -13.09
N VAL A 58 7.53 9.31 -13.01
CA VAL A 58 7.65 8.06 -12.27
C VAL A 58 8.27 8.31 -10.90
N LYS A 59 7.59 7.86 -9.84
CA LYS A 59 8.02 8.01 -8.46
C LYS A 59 8.06 6.65 -7.77
N ASN A 60 9.06 6.47 -6.90
CA ASN A 60 9.12 5.32 -6.01
C ASN A 60 8.49 5.68 -4.66
N LYS A 61 7.66 4.79 -4.14
CA LYS A 61 7.07 4.87 -2.79
C LYS A 61 7.40 3.60 -2.06
N SER A 62 7.87 3.71 -0.81
CA SER A 62 8.17 2.54 0.01
C SER A 62 7.47 2.62 1.34
N PHE A 63 7.15 1.45 1.88
CA PHE A 63 6.58 1.28 3.21
C PHE A 63 6.96 -0.08 3.77
N GLU A 64 6.89 -0.19 5.09
CA GLU A 64 7.18 -1.40 5.84
C GLU A 64 5.93 -1.86 6.58
N MET A 65 5.76 -3.17 6.70
CA MET A 65 4.65 -3.79 7.41
C MET A 65 5.14 -4.94 8.27
N THR A 66 4.52 -5.09 9.44
CA THR A 66 4.63 -6.32 10.23
C THR A 66 3.99 -7.50 9.46
N ILE A 67 4.34 -8.72 9.82
CA ILE A 67 3.76 -9.93 9.20
C ILE A 67 2.22 -9.96 9.31
N PRO A 68 1.58 -9.65 10.45
CA PRO A 68 0.12 -9.60 10.53
C PRO A 68 -0.50 -8.53 9.62
N GLN A 69 0.13 -7.36 9.49
CA GLN A 69 -0.32 -6.32 8.56
C GLN A 69 -0.23 -6.78 7.11
N PHE A 70 0.86 -7.47 6.73
CA PHE A 70 1.01 -8.03 5.38
C PHE A 70 -0.04 -9.11 5.08
N GLN A 71 -0.35 -9.98 6.03
CA GLN A 71 -1.42 -10.98 5.86
C GLN A 71 -2.78 -10.32 5.63
N ASN A 72 -3.06 -9.21 6.32
CA ASN A 72 -4.27 -8.44 6.10
C ASN A 72 -4.28 -7.77 4.72
N PHE A 73 -3.17 -7.14 4.34
CA PHE A 73 -2.97 -6.53 3.03
C PHE A 73 -3.19 -7.54 1.90
N TYR A 74 -2.64 -8.76 2.02
CA TYR A 74 -2.86 -9.84 1.05
C TYR A 74 -4.33 -10.22 0.90
N ARG A 75 -5.11 -10.25 1.98
CA ARG A 75 -6.56 -10.53 1.90
C ARG A 75 -7.29 -9.45 1.12
N GLN A 76 -7.03 -8.18 1.45
CA GLN A 76 -7.62 -7.05 0.74
C GLN A 76 -7.21 -7.03 -0.75
N PHE A 77 -5.95 -7.38 -1.05
CA PHE A 77 -5.47 -7.44 -2.42
C PHE A 77 -6.20 -8.51 -3.25
N LYS A 78 -6.55 -9.65 -2.64
CA LYS A 78 -7.39 -10.67 -3.30
C LYS A 78 -8.81 -10.20 -3.54
N GLU A 79 -9.39 -9.45 -2.62
CA GLU A 79 -10.72 -8.85 -2.80
C GLU A 79 -10.71 -7.85 -3.97
N ILE A 80 -9.68 -7.00 -4.06
CA ILE A 80 -9.48 -6.09 -5.19
C ILE A 80 -9.33 -6.87 -6.50
N ALA A 81 -8.50 -7.91 -6.53
CA ALA A 81 -8.30 -8.74 -7.72
C ALA A 81 -9.61 -9.37 -8.20
N ALA A 82 -10.41 -9.93 -7.28
CA ALA A 82 -11.70 -10.52 -7.60
C ALA A 82 -12.67 -9.50 -8.22
N VAL A 83 -12.66 -8.25 -7.76
CA VAL A 83 -13.49 -7.18 -8.35
C VAL A 83 -13.00 -6.83 -9.77
N ILE A 84 -11.69 -6.73 -9.98
CA ILE A 84 -11.11 -6.42 -11.31
C ILE A 84 -11.35 -7.57 -12.31
N GLU A 85 -11.37 -8.82 -11.88
CA GLU A 85 -11.63 -9.98 -12.76
C GLU A 85 -13.10 -10.06 -13.22
N THR A 86 -14.03 -9.40 -12.53
CA THR A 86 -15.47 -9.49 -12.84
C THR A 86 -15.98 -8.48 -13.87
N VAL A 87 -15.11 -7.65 -14.46
CA VAL A 87 -15.43 -6.66 -15.52
C VAL A 87 -15.00 -7.09 -16.91
#